data_AF-A0A1W9RS64-F1
#
_entry.id   AF-A0A1W9RS64-F1
#
_cell.length_a   1.000
_cell.length_b   1.000
_cell.length_c   1.000
_cell.angle_alpha   90.00
_cell.angle_beta   90.00
_cell.angle_gamma   90.00
#
_symmetry.space_group_name_H-M   'P 1'
#
loop_
_entity.id
_entity.type
_entity.pdbx_description
1 polymer ?
#
loop_
_entity_poly.entity_id
_entity_poly.type
_entity_poly.pdbx_seq_one_letter_code
_entity_poly.pdbx_strand_id
1 'polypeptide(L)'
;MEKLMKPFIFTLVIFLLSCQNNETPDKLLKTAKRLEGDVLRCTEKISQCKTNYENILIKFPESEAAPVACFKLGRLNELFGHFKDAADYYRKLAQNYPESSLCCEGLYRLARIDNFNLDRHEEAIIIYQRLRDLYPDSARAVDACLDQAEIYLKKSKPLKAIATYQEFVSGRPGHPLREEIYFRIGGIYQFKIKDPDQARKIYEKIMKDSPRSSWAKISDERIKSLQEGEK
;
A
#
# COMPACT_ATOMS: atom_id res chain seq x y z
N MET A 1 71.11 -2.23 -13.92
CA MET A 1 71.03 -1.49 -12.64
C MET A 1 70.46 -0.11 -12.94
N GLU A 2 69.15 0.08 -12.78
CA GLU A 2 68.57 1.41 -12.62
C GLU A 2 67.29 1.30 -11.79
N LYS A 3 67.08 2.30 -10.93
CA LYS A 3 66.40 2.21 -9.65
C LYS A 3 64.87 2.26 -9.73
N LEU A 4 64.25 1.42 -8.89
CA LEU A 4 62.98 1.65 -8.21
C LEU A 4 62.93 3.08 -7.60
N MET A 5 61.89 3.87 -7.89
CA MET A 5 61.04 4.49 -6.85
C MET A 5 59.88 5.34 -7.42
N LYS A 6 58.70 5.16 -6.79
CA LYS A 6 57.44 5.92 -6.81
C LYS A 6 56.41 5.46 -7.85
N PRO A 7 55.29 4.89 -7.35
CA PRO A 7 54.17 5.74 -6.95
C PRO A 7 53.52 5.26 -5.64
N PHE A 8 53.92 5.84 -4.51
CA PHE A 8 53.24 5.61 -3.22
C PHE A 8 52.51 6.86 -2.69
N ILE A 9 52.58 7.98 -3.41
CA ILE A 9 51.96 9.24 -2.97
C ILE A 9 50.53 9.37 -3.51
N PHE A 10 50.17 8.69 -4.61
CA PHE A 10 48.84 8.84 -5.20
C PHE A 10 47.74 8.02 -4.49
N THR A 11 48.09 6.87 -3.93
CA THR A 11 47.16 6.02 -3.15
C THR A 11 46.86 6.56 -1.75
N LEU A 12 47.77 7.36 -1.17
CA LEU A 12 47.54 7.95 0.16
C LEU A 12 46.59 9.16 0.12
N VAL A 13 46.52 9.88 -1.00
CA VAL A 13 45.63 11.04 -1.16
C VAL A 13 44.16 10.62 -1.33
N ILE A 14 43.89 9.47 -1.94
CA ILE A 14 42.53 8.92 -2.06
C ILE A 14 42.00 8.47 -0.68
N PHE A 15 42.87 7.99 0.21
CA PHE A 15 42.48 7.63 1.57
C PHE A 15 42.27 8.88 2.45
N LEU A 16 43.08 9.93 2.27
CA LEU A 16 42.99 11.17 3.07
C LEU A 16 41.84 12.10 2.68
N LEU A 17 41.26 11.98 1.48
CA LEU A 17 40.04 12.71 1.09
C LEU A 17 38.74 12.05 1.59
N SER A 18 38.80 10.79 2.06
CA SER A 18 37.65 10.13 2.69
C SER A 18 37.38 10.60 4.13
N CYS A 19 38.31 11.36 4.72
CA CYS A 19 38.23 11.84 6.11
C CYS A 19 37.45 13.14 6.33
N GLN A 20 36.75 13.70 5.32
CA GLN A 20 35.96 14.94 5.51
C GLN A 20 34.44 14.79 5.47
N ASN A 21 33.89 13.58 5.37
CA ASN A 21 32.48 13.36 5.66
C ASN A 21 32.28 11.95 6.22
N ASN A 22 32.30 11.81 7.55
CA ASN A 22 31.82 10.61 8.26
C ASN A 22 30.28 10.53 8.12
N GLU A 23 29.80 10.42 6.89
CA GLU A 23 28.42 10.17 6.53
C GLU A 23 28.07 8.75 6.95
N THR A 24 27.06 8.63 7.80
CA THR A 24 26.50 7.37 8.28
C THR A 24 25.01 7.36 7.95
N PRO A 25 24.37 6.20 7.72
CA PRO A 25 22.94 6.12 7.46
C PRO A 25 22.11 6.85 8.52
N ASP A 26 22.47 6.75 9.81
CA ASP A 26 21.76 7.42 10.90
C ASP A 26 21.82 8.95 10.84
N LYS A 27 23.01 9.52 10.56
CA LYS A 27 23.17 10.97 10.37
C LYS A 27 22.38 11.48 9.17
N LEU A 28 22.42 10.76 8.05
CA LEU A 28 21.64 11.11 6.86
C LEU A 28 20.14 11.05 7.18
N LEU A 29 19.68 9.99 7.84
CA LEU A 29 18.28 9.78 8.21
C LEU A 29 17.79 10.87 9.18
N LYS A 30 18.58 11.18 10.21
CA LYS A 30 18.26 12.23 11.19
C LYS A 30 18.16 13.60 10.51
N THR A 31 19.08 13.90 9.60
CA THR A 31 19.10 15.16 8.86
C THR A 31 17.91 15.27 7.91
N ALA A 32 17.61 14.20 7.17
CA ALA A 32 16.46 14.14 6.28
C ALA A 32 15.13 14.33 7.04
N LYS A 33 14.94 13.64 8.17
CA LYS A 33 13.75 13.81 9.03
C LYS A 33 13.58 15.24 9.55
N ARG A 34 14.69 15.89 9.94
CA ARG A 34 14.65 17.31 10.36
C ARG A 34 14.19 18.21 9.22
N LEU A 35 14.73 18.01 8.02
CA LEU A 35 14.35 18.78 6.84
C LEU A 35 12.90 18.51 6.41
N GLU A 36 12.42 17.27 6.56
CA GLU A 36 11.02 16.88 6.28
C GLU A 36 10.01 17.74 7.02
N GLY A 37 10.25 18.09 8.29
CA GLY A 37 9.37 18.97 9.06
C GLY A 37 9.23 20.40 8.48
N ASP A 38 10.17 20.81 7.63
CA ASP A 38 10.21 22.13 6.98
C ASP A 38 9.94 22.08 5.47
N VAL A 39 9.66 20.90 4.90
CA VAL A 39 9.56 20.69 3.44
C VAL A 39 8.50 21.56 2.77
N LEU A 40 7.45 21.98 3.47
CA LEU A 40 6.42 22.88 2.92
C LEU A 40 6.84 24.35 2.85
N ARG A 41 7.99 24.72 3.43
CA ARG A 41 8.40 26.12 3.60
C ARG A 41 9.40 26.62 2.56
N CYS A 42 10.16 25.72 1.92
CA CYS A 42 11.25 26.11 1.02
C CYS A 42 11.68 24.98 0.09
N THR A 43 11.81 25.26 -1.22
CA THR A 43 12.21 24.29 -2.26
C THR A 43 13.61 23.72 -2.04
N GLU A 44 14.56 24.52 -1.54
CA GLU A 44 15.93 24.06 -1.25
C GLU A 44 15.94 22.95 -0.19
N LYS A 45 15.13 23.10 0.86
CA LYS A 45 15.01 22.09 1.92
C LYS A 45 14.43 20.78 1.40
N ILE A 46 13.54 20.83 0.39
CA ILE A 46 13.01 19.64 -0.28
C ILE A 46 14.14 18.89 -0.99
N SER A 47 14.94 19.61 -1.79
CA SER A 47 16.06 19.02 -2.52
C SER A 47 17.07 18.37 -1.57
N GLN A 48 17.49 19.09 -0.53
CA GLN A 48 18.40 18.53 0.49
C GLN A 48 17.81 17.31 1.22
N CYS A 49 16.51 17.34 1.52
CA CYS A 49 15.81 16.22 2.14
C CYS A 49 15.84 14.97 1.24
N LYS A 50 15.48 15.13 -0.03
CA LYS A 50 15.52 14.05 -1.03
C LYS A 50 16.93 13.51 -1.20
N THR A 51 17.92 14.37 -1.39
CA THR A 51 19.34 13.96 -1.55
C THR A 51 19.83 13.14 -0.35
N ASN A 52 19.47 13.52 0.87
CA ASN A 52 19.88 12.74 2.05
C ASN A 52 19.25 11.34 2.08
N TYR A 53 17.97 11.21 1.73
CA TYR A 53 17.34 9.89 1.61
C TYR A 53 17.92 9.07 0.44
N GLU A 54 18.18 9.69 -0.70
CA GLU A 54 18.78 9.04 -1.88
C GLU A 54 20.19 8.54 -1.57
N ASN A 55 20.99 9.33 -0.84
CA ASN A 55 22.32 8.92 -0.41
C ASN A 55 22.29 7.68 0.50
N ILE A 56 21.26 7.50 1.33
CA ILE A 56 21.10 6.25 2.10
C ILE A 56 20.91 5.07 1.14
N LEU A 57 20.06 5.21 0.13
CA LEU A 57 19.76 4.13 -0.82
C LEU A 57 20.94 3.80 -1.75
N ILE A 58 21.84 4.75 -2.00
CA ILE A 58 23.01 4.58 -2.87
C ILE A 58 24.20 4.04 -2.07
N LYS A 59 24.49 4.64 -0.91
CA LYS A 59 25.71 4.35 -0.15
C LYS A 59 25.52 3.26 0.89
N PHE A 60 24.29 3.07 1.39
CA PHE A 60 23.97 2.16 2.50
C PHE A 60 22.70 1.33 2.24
N PRO A 61 22.59 0.64 1.09
CA PRO A 61 21.36 -0.08 0.71
C PRO A 61 20.94 -1.16 1.72
N GLU A 62 21.89 -1.81 2.39
CA GLU A 62 21.61 -2.87 3.38
C GLU A 62 21.33 -2.35 4.80
N SER A 63 21.33 -1.02 5.00
CA SER A 63 21.12 -0.44 6.33
C SER A 63 19.64 -0.45 6.73
N GLU A 64 19.36 -0.48 8.04
CA GLU A 64 17.99 -0.34 8.57
C GLU A 64 17.32 0.99 8.16
N ALA A 65 18.11 1.99 7.80
CA ALA A 65 17.62 3.28 7.30
C ALA A 65 17.12 3.21 5.85
N ALA A 66 17.55 2.24 5.05
CA ALA A 66 17.22 2.13 3.63
C ALA A 66 15.72 1.94 3.35
N PRO A 67 14.99 1.00 3.99
CA PRO A 67 13.53 0.92 3.81
C PRO A 67 12.81 2.20 4.24
N VAL A 68 13.29 2.87 5.31
CA VAL A 68 12.74 4.16 5.75
C VAL A 68 12.94 5.22 4.67
N ALA A 69 14.12 5.29 4.07
CA ALA A 69 14.43 6.23 2.99
C ALA A 69 13.55 5.99 1.75
N CYS A 70 13.37 4.74 1.32
CA CYS A 70 12.44 4.40 0.23
C CYS A 70 11.02 4.87 0.54
N PHE A 71 10.48 4.54 1.71
CA PHE A 71 9.13 4.93 2.10
C PHE A 71 8.96 6.45 2.13
N LYS A 72 9.95 7.17 2.68
CA LYS A 72 9.94 8.63 2.79
C LYS A 72 10.06 9.33 1.45
N LEU A 73 10.89 8.84 0.54
CA LEU A 73 10.96 9.35 -0.83
C LEU A 73 9.65 9.09 -1.59
N GLY A 74 9.02 7.93 -1.40
CA GLY A 74 7.69 7.65 -1.92
C GLY A 74 6.67 8.69 -1.44
N ARG A 75 6.61 8.92 -0.12
CA ARG A 75 5.72 9.89 0.52
C ARG A 75 5.94 11.33 0.08
N LEU A 76 7.20 11.74 -0.06
CA LEU A 76 7.53 13.09 -0.53
C LEU A 76 7.08 13.29 -1.97
N ASN A 77 7.36 12.33 -2.86
CA ASN A 77 6.93 12.44 -4.26
C ASN A 77 5.39 12.39 -4.38
N GLU A 78 4.71 11.57 -3.57
CA GLU A 78 3.24 11.54 -3.49
C GLU A 78 2.67 12.91 -3.07
N LEU A 79 3.25 13.55 -2.05
CA LEU A 79 2.85 14.87 -1.56
C LEU A 79 2.95 15.96 -2.65
N PHE A 80 3.97 15.88 -3.51
CA PHE A 80 4.19 16.84 -4.59
C PHE A 80 3.55 16.42 -5.93
N GLY A 81 2.74 15.37 -5.95
CA GLY A 81 2.05 14.90 -7.15
C GLY A 81 2.95 14.20 -8.17
N HIS A 82 4.19 13.87 -7.82
CA HIS A 82 5.11 13.11 -8.65
C HIS A 82 4.81 11.62 -8.52
N PHE A 83 3.62 11.21 -8.97
CA PHE A 83 3.06 9.89 -8.69
C PHE A 83 3.88 8.74 -9.28
N LYS A 84 4.51 8.94 -10.44
CA LYS A 84 5.39 7.92 -11.05
C LYS A 84 6.61 7.64 -10.15
N ASP A 85 7.31 8.68 -9.72
CA ASP A 85 8.47 8.55 -8.84
C ASP A 85 8.07 7.95 -7.49
N ALA A 86 6.92 8.37 -6.95
CA ALA A 86 6.37 7.82 -5.72
C ALA A 86 6.13 6.30 -5.83
N ALA A 87 5.48 5.87 -6.92
CA ALA A 87 5.27 4.46 -7.22
C ALA A 87 6.60 3.69 -7.34
N ASP A 88 7.60 4.26 -8.00
CA ASP A 88 8.91 3.63 -8.16
C ASP A 88 9.62 3.41 -6.81
N TYR A 89 9.54 4.38 -5.89
CA TYR A 89 10.09 4.23 -4.54
C TYR A 89 9.35 3.21 -3.68
N TYR A 90 8.01 3.17 -3.73
CA TYR A 90 7.24 2.14 -3.02
C TYR A 90 7.46 0.74 -3.62
N ARG A 91 7.65 0.64 -4.94
CA ARG A 91 8.00 -0.63 -5.60
C ARG A 91 9.39 -1.10 -5.16
N LYS A 92 10.37 -0.20 -5.12
CA LYS A 92 11.72 -0.48 -4.60
C LYS A 92 11.67 -0.96 -3.15
N LEU A 93 10.84 -0.34 -2.30
CA LEU A 93 10.61 -0.80 -0.93
C LEU A 93 10.14 -2.25 -0.89
N ALA A 94 9.10 -2.59 -1.66
CA ALA A 94 8.51 -3.92 -1.67
C ALA A 94 9.35 -5.00 -2.37
N GLN A 95 10.31 -4.62 -3.20
CA GLN A 95 11.21 -5.54 -3.91
C GLN A 95 12.48 -5.80 -3.10
N ASN A 96 13.08 -4.75 -2.54
CA ASN A 96 14.40 -4.84 -1.93
C ASN A 96 14.34 -5.03 -0.41
N TYR A 97 13.25 -4.63 0.25
CA TYR A 97 13.10 -4.72 1.70
C TYR A 97 11.74 -5.36 2.09
N PRO A 98 11.44 -6.58 1.61
CA PRO A 98 10.15 -7.22 1.83
C PRO A 98 9.83 -7.44 3.32
N GLU A 99 10.84 -7.66 4.16
CA GLU A 99 10.71 -7.87 5.62
C GLU A 99 10.47 -6.58 6.42
N SER A 100 10.56 -5.41 5.76
CA SER A 100 10.33 -4.14 6.45
C SER A 100 8.87 -4.02 6.87
N SER A 101 8.64 -3.58 8.12
CA SER A 101 7.30 -3.23 8.61
C SER A 101 6.61 -2.13 7.80
N LEU A 102 7.35 -1.36 7.00
CA LEU A 102 6.84 -0.33 6.09
C LEU A 102 6.27 -0.89 4.78
N CYS A 103 6.58 -2.13 4.44
CA CYS A 103 6.22 -2.74 3.16
C CYS A 103 4.70 -2.87 3.00
N CYS A 104 3.97 -3.20 4.07
CA CYS A 104 2.50 -3.24 4.06
C CYS A 104 1.87 -1.89 3.65
N GLU A 105 2.30 -0.79 4.27
CA GLU A 105 1.81 0.56 3.93
C GLU A 105 2.30 0.99 2.53
N GLY A 106 3.54 0.66 2.18
CA GLY A 106 4.12 0.97 0.87
C GLY A 106 3.37 0.31 -0.29
N LEU A 107 3.02 -0.98 -0.17
CA LEU A 107 2.21 -1.69 -1.15
C LEU A 107 0.82 -1.07 -1.30
N TYR A 108 0.17 -0.70 -0.19
CA TYR A 108 -1.15 -0.08 -0.23
C TYR A 108 -1.10 1.25 -1.01
N ARG A 109 -0.10 2.09 -0.71
CA ARG A 109 0.10 3.38 -1.40
C ARG A 109 0.44 3.20 -2.86
N LEU A 110 1.30 2.24 -3.19
CA LEU A 110 1.62 1.88 -4.57
C LEU A 110 0.37 1.53 -5.36
N ALA A 111 -0.46 0.62 -4.83
CA ALA A 111 -1.70 0.23 -5.49
C ALA A 111 -2.68 1.39 -5.66
N ARG A 112 -2.80 2.27 -4.65
CA ARG A 112 -3.64 3.48 -4.77
C ARG A 112 -3.13 4.44 -5.84
N ILE A 113 -1.84 4.68 -5.89
CA ILE A 113 -1.23 5.54 -6.90
C ILE A 113 -1.46 4.95 -8.30
N ASP A 114 -1.21 3.66 -8.48
CA ASP A 114 -1.45 3.00 -9.76
C ASP A 114 -2.93 3.10 -10.15
N ASN A 115 -3.86 2.90 -9.21
CA ASN A 115 -5.30 2.99 -9.48
C ASN A 115 -5.82 4.40 -9.78
N PHE A 116 -5.48 5.38 -8.94
CA PHE A 116 -6.14 6.69 -8.94
C PHE A 116 -5.36 7.78 -9.69
N ASN A 117 -4.04 7.60 -9.85
CA ASN A 117 -3.17 8.65 -10.38
C ASN A 117 -2.54 8.28 -11.71
N LEU A 118 -2.39 6.98 -12.00
CA LEU A 118 -1.66 6.50 -13.17
C LEU A 118 -2.50 5.62 -14.10
N ASP A 119 -3.79 5.44 -13.80
CA ASP A 119 -4.75 4.65 -14.60
C ASP A 119 -4.33 3.18 -14.82
N ARG A 120 -3.49 2.66 -13.92
CA ARG A 120 -2.92 1.30 -13.90
C ARG A 120 -3.74 0.38 -13.00
N HIS A 121 -5.01 0.21 -13.36
CA HIS A 121 -5.98 -0.54 -12.55
C HIS A 121 -5.62 -2.03 -12.40
N GLU A 122 -5.14 -2.65 -13.48
CA GLU A 122 -4.71 -4.05 -13.51
C GLU A 122 -3.54 -4.30 -12.55
N GLU A 123 -2.55 -3.41 -12.55
CA GLU A 123 -1.41 -3.46 -11.64
C GLU A 123 -1.85 -3.25 -10.20
N ALA A 124 -2.72 -2.27 -9.95
CA ALA A 124 -3.26 -2.01 -8.61
C ALA A 124 -3.97 -3.23 -8.02
N ILE A 125 -4.76 -3.95 -8.81
CA ILE A 125 -5.43 -5.20 -8.40
C ILE A 125 -4.39 -6.25 -7.95
N ILE A 126 -3.31 -6.44 -8.72
CA ILE A 126 -2.25 -7.41 -8.40
C ILE A 126 -1.54 -7.01 -7.10
N ILE A 127 -1.27 -5.71 -6.92
CA ILE A 127 -0.59 -5.20 -5.73
C ILE A 127 -1.49 -5.34 -4.49
N TYR A 128 -2.80 -5.07 -4.60
CA TYR A 128 -3.75 -5.29 -3.51
C TYR A 128 -3.85 -6.77 -3.11
N GLN A 129 -3.86 -7.69 -4.08
CA GLN A 129 -3.81 -9.12 -3.78
C GLN A 129 -2.53 -9.47 -3.03
N ARG A 130 -1.36 -9.07 -3.55
CA ARG A 130 -0.06 -9.32 -2.91
C ARG A 130 -0.02 -8.77 -1.48
N LEU A 131 -0.61 -7.60 -1.23
CA LEU A 131 -0.70 -7.04 0.11
C LEU A 131 -1.50 -7.96 1.04
N ARG A 132 -2.68 -8.44 0.60
CA ARG A 132 -3.51 -9.33 1.41
C ARG A 132 -2.87 -10.69 1.67
N ASP A 133 -2.08 -11.19 0.73
CA ASP A 133 -1.37 -12.45 0.86
C ASP A 133 -0.21 -12.33 1.87
N LEU A 134 0.54 -11.23 1.83
CA LEU A 134 1.69 -11.00 2.71
C LEU A 134 1.30 -10.48 4.10
N TYR A 135 0.23 -9.70 4.20
CA TYR A 135 -0.16 -9.00 5.43
C TYR A 135 -1.64 -9.25 5.79
N PRO A 136 -2.09 -10.51 5.90
CA PRO A 136 -3.50 -10.85 5.96
C PRO A 136 -4.25 -10.25 7.15
N ASP A 137 -3.57 -9.97 8.27
CA ASP A 137 -4.19 -9.43 9.50
C ASP A 137 -4.00 -7.91 9.65
N SER A 138 -3.39 -7.26 8.66
CA SER A 138 -3.20 -5.80 8.69
C SER A 138 -4.51 -5.07 8.40
N ALA A 139 -4.68 -3.88 8.98
CA ALA A 139 -5.79 -2.99 8.60
C ALA A 139 -5.79 -2.70 7.08
N ARG A 140 -4.61 -2.67 6.45
CA ARG A 140 -4.48 -2.49 5.00
C ARG A 140 -4.97 -3.67 4.18
N ALA A 141 -5.03 -4.88 4.71
CA ALA A 141 -5.61 -6.00 3.98
C ALA A 141 -7.11 -5.81 3.75
N VAL A 142 -7.81 -5.21 4.73
CA VAL A 142 -9.21 -4.82 4.58
C VAL A 142 -9.34 -3.74 3.51
N ASP A 143 -8.57 -2.65 3.65
CA ASP A 143 -8.60 -1.53 2.69
C ASP A 143 -8.33 -2.03 1.26
N ALA A 144 -7.31 -2.88 1.09
CA ALA A 144 -6.96 -3.49 -0.19
C ALA A 144 -8.09 -4.37 -0.75
N CYS A 145 -8.81 -5.12 0.10
CA CYS A 145 -9.97 -5.90 -0.33
C CYS A 145 -11.09 -5.00 -0.86
N LEU A 146 -11.42 -3.94 -0.12
CA LEU A 146 -12.48 -3.00 -0.48
C LEU A 146 -12.13 -2.24 -1.77
N ASP A 147 -10.90 -1.71 -1.85
CA ASP A 147 -10.43 -0.95 -3.01
C ASP A 147 -10.34 -1.84 -4.26
N GLN A 148 -9.84 -3.08 -4.15
CA GLN A 148 -9.81 -4.02 -5.28
C GLN A 148 -11.22 -4.39 -5.78
N ALA A 149 -12.15 -4.65 -4.86
CA ALA A 149 -13.53 -4.95 -5.24
C ALA A 149 -14.20 -3.75 -5.92
N GLU A 150 -13.93 -2.52 -5.46
CA GLU A 150 -14.42 -1.30 -6.09
C GLU A 150 -13.89 -1.11 -7.52
N ILE A 151 -12.61 -1.44 -7.78
CA ILE A 151 -12.07 -1.44 -9.14
C ILE A 151 -12.89 -2.40 -10.03
N TYR A 152 -13.16 -3.62 -9.56
CA TYR A 152 -13.98 -4.56 -10.32
C TYR A 152 -15.40 -4.07 -10.57
N LEU A 153 -16.03 -3.42 -9.59
CA LEU A 153 -17.36 -2.84 -9.75
C LEU A 153 -17.38 -1.71 -10.79
N LYS A 154 -16.40 -0.81 -10.76
CA LYS A 154 -16.26 0.27 -11.76
C LYS A 154 -16.04 -0.29 -13.17
N LYS A 155 -15.36 -1.43 -13.30
CA LYS A 155 -15.13 -2.12 -14.57
C LYS A 155 -16.27 -3.07 -14.96
N SER A 156 -17.44 -2.96 -14.32
CA SER A 156 -18.62 -3.81 -14.58
C SER A 156 -18.34 -5.31 -14.46
N LYS A 157 -17.46 -5.71 -13.53
CA LYS A 157 -17.10 -7.11 -13.20
C LYS A 157 -17.60 -7.50 -11.79
N PRO A 158 -18.92 -7.46 -11.50
CA PRO A 158 -19.45 -7.64 -10.15
C PRO A 158 -19.13 -9.01 -9.54
N LEU A 159 -19.07 -10.08 -10.35
CA LEU A 159 -18.70 -11.42 -9.86
C LEU A 159 -17.26 -11.47 -9.33
N LYS A 160 -16.32 -10.70 -9.93
CA LYS A 160 -14.95 -10.61 -9.42
C LYS A 160 -14.85 -9.83 -8.11
N ALA A 161 -15.68 -8.79 -7.96
CA ALA A 161 -15.79 -8.06 -6.70
C ALA A 161 -16.32 -8.97 -5.58
N ILE A 162 -17.37 -9.76 -5.86
CA ILE A 162 -17.89 -10.76 -4.92
C ILE A 162 -16.83 -11.80 -4.57
N ALA A 163 -16.11 -12.34 -5.55
CA ALA A 163 -15.05 -13.32 -5.30
C ALA A 163 -13.94 -12.74 -4.40
N THR A 164 -13.53 -11.49 -4.64
CA THR A 164 -12.54 -10.78 -3.80
C THR A 164 -13.01 -10.69 -2.34
N TYR A 165 -14.28 -10.32 -2.13
CA TYR A 165 -14.88 -10.27 -0.79
C TYR A 165 -14.98 -11.65 -0.13
N GLN A 166 -15.41 -12.66 -0.89
CA GLN A 166 -15.57 -14.03 -0.40
C GLN A 166 -14.22 -14.62 0.03
N GLU A 167 -13.17 -14.42 -0.75
CA GLU A 167 -11.82 -14.83 -0.40
C GLU A 167 -11.37 -14.19 0.91
N PHE A 168 -11.59 -12.88 1.07
CA PHE A 168 -11.22 -12.16 2.28
C PHE A 168 -11.90 -12.72 3.54
N VAL A 169 -13.21 -12.98 3.49
CA VAL A 169 -13.97 -13.46 4.67
C VAL A 169 -13.82 -14.96 4.93
N SER A 170 -13.54 -15.77 3.90
CA SER A 170 -13.39 -17.22 4.06
C SER A 170 -12.13 -17.58 4.86
N GLY A 171 -11.06 -16.82 4.68
CA GLY A 171 -9.84 -16.96 5.49
C GLY A 171 -9.95 -16.36 6.90
N ARG A 172 -11.04 -15.62 7.22
CA ARG A 172 -11.14 -14.83 8.47
C ARG A 172 -12.53 -14.86 9.11
N PRO A 173 -13.00 -16.02 9.61
CA PRO A 173 -14.37 -16.16 10.13
C PRO A 173 -14.72 -15.24 11.31
N GLY A 174 -13.74 -14.79 12.10
CA GLY A 174 -13.93 -13.91 13.26
C GLY A 174 -13.61 -12.42 13.00
N HIS A 175 -13.35 -12.02 11.75
CA HIS A 175 -12.97 -10.64 11.47
C HIS A 175 -14.15 -9.66 11.74
N PRO A 176 -13.94 -8.52 12.43
CA PRO A 176 -15.03 -7.61 12.82
C PRO A 176 -15.87 -7.04 11.67
N LEU A 177 -15.32 -7.03 10.45
CA LEU A 177 -15.99 -6.51 9.25
C LEU A 177 -16.62 -7.61 8.38
N ARG A 178 -16.66 -8.85 8.84
CA ARG A 178 -17.19 -9.98 8.06
C ARG A 178 -18.65 -9.74 7.66
N GLU A 179 -19.50 -9.33 8.60
CA GLU A 179 -20.91 -9.01 8.35
C GLU A 179 -21.07 -7.85 7.36
N GLU A 180 -20.27 -6.80 7.49
CA GLU A 180 -20.27 -5.68 6.55
C GLU A 180 -19.93 -6.15 5.14
N ILE A 181 -18.92 -7.02 4.99
CA ILE A 181 -18.51 -7.55 3.69
C ILE A 181 -19.60 -8.44 3.09
N TYR A 182 -20.25 -9.30 3.87
CA TYR A 182 -21.43 -10.03 3.39
C TYR A 182 -22.55 -9.10 2.96
N PHE A 183 -22.80 -8.04 3.72
CA PHE A 183 -23.82 -7.06 3.36
C PHE A 183 -23.50 -6.38 2.02
N ARG A 184 -22.22 -6.03 1.79
CA ARG A 184 -21.73 -5.52 0.50
C ARG A 184 -21.95 -6.53 -0.64
N ILE A 185 -21.69 -7.82 -0.41
CA ILE A 185 -21.99 -8.89 -1.39
C ILE A 185 -23.48 -8.93 -1.72
N GLY A 186 -24.36 -8.90 -0.71
CA GLY A 186 -25.81 -8.86 -0.91
C GLY A 186 -26.25 -7.64 -1.73
N GLY A 187 -25.67 -6.47 -1.44
CA GLY A 187 -25.89 -5.25 -2.22
C GLY A 187 -25.43 -5.36 -3.68
N ILE A 188 -24.33 -6.06 -3.96
CA ILE A 188 -23.89 -6.31 -5.34
C ILE A 188 -24.92 -7.19 -6.08
N TYR A 189 -25.37 -8.28 -5.47
CA TYR A 189 -26.42 -9.12 -6.06
C TYR A 189 -27.70 -8.33 -6.33
N GLN A 190 -28.15 -7.53 -5.36
CA GLN A 190 -29.36 -6.75 -5.47
C GLN A 190 -29.28 -5.65 -6.55
N PHE A 191 -28.23 -4.83 -6.53
CA PHE A 191 -28.20 -3.60 -7.32
C PHE A 191 -27.39 -3.68 -8.60
N LYS A 192 -26.35 -4.53 -8.66
CA LYS A 192 -25.45 -4.62 -9.81
C LYS A 192 -25.78 -5.81 -10.71
N ILE A 193 -26.03 -6.97 -10.10
CA ILE A 193 -26.39 -8.19 -10.84
C ILE A 193 -27.90 -8.24 -11.08
N LYS A 194 -28.69 -7.65 -10.18
CA LYS A 194 -30.17 -7.70 -10.17
C LYS A 194 -30.70 -9.13 -10.00
N ASP A 195 -30.05 -9.88 -9.10
CA ASP A 195 -30.45 -11.23 -8.68
C ASP A 195 -31.00 -11.15 -7.24
N PRO A 196 -32.32 -10.96 -7.07
CA PRO A 196 -32.93 -10.80 -5.76
C PRO A 196 -32.86 -12.08 -4.92
N ASP A 197 -32.85 -13.26 -5.54
CA ASP A 197 -32.75 -14.54 -4.86
C ASP A 197 -31.39 -14.71 -4.19
N GLN A 198 -30.30 -14.41 -4.91
CA GLN A 198 -28.97 -14.44 -4.33
C GLN A 198 -28.77 -13.34 -3.28
N ALA A 199 -29.30 -12.15 -3.52
CA ALA A 199 -29.28 -11.08 -2.52
C ALA A 199 -29.95 -11.51 -1.21
N ARG A 200 -31.16 -12.07 -1.30
CA ARG A 200 -31.92 -12.61 -0.17
C ARG A 200 -31.13 -13.67 0.59
N LYS A 201 -30.55 -14.66 -0.11
CA LYS A 201 -29.73 -15.71 0.52
C LYS A 201 -28.56 -15.14 1.33
N ILE A 202 -27.89 -14.11 0.82
CA ILE A 202 -26.78 -13.47 1.53
C ILE A 202 -27.26 -12.69 2.75
N TYR A 203 -28.35 -11.95 2.65
CA TYR A 203 -28.95 -11.23 3.78
C TYR A 203 -29.46 -12.18 4.88
N GLU A 204 -30.11 -13.27 4.51
CA GLU A 204 -30.55 -14.32 5.44
C GLU A 204 -29.36 -14.96 6.17
N LYS A 205 -28.24 -15.15 5.48
CA LYS A 205 -27.01 -15.65 6.10
C LYS A 205 -26.52 -14.73 7.22
N ILE A 206 -26.53 -13.41 7.01
CA ILE A 206 -26.12 -12.44 8.04
C ILE A 206 -27.06 -12.52 9.25
N MET A 207 -28.37 -12.63 9.01
CA MET A 207 -29.36 -12.77 10.08
C MET A 207 -29.22 -14.06 10.86
N LYS A 208 -28.85 -15.16 10.20
CA LYS A 208 -28.63 -16.46 10.84
C LYS A 208 -27.31 -16.49 11.64
N ASP A 209 -26.23 -16.02 11.04
CA ASP A 209 -24.89 -16.08 11.63
C ASP A 209 -24.76 -15.06 12.79
N SER A 210 -25.38 -13.87 12.68
CA SER A 210 -25.24 -12.77 13.65
C SER A 210 -26.58 -12.06 13.96
N PRO A 211 -27.58 -12.75 14.57
CA PRO A 211 -28.97 -12.26 14.66
C PRO A 211 -29.18 -10.93 15.39
N ARG A 212 -28.27 -10.57 16.31
CA ARG A 212 -28.35 -9.33 17.11
C ARG A 212 -27.53 -8.17 16.54
N SER A 213 -26.82 -8.38 15.43
CA SER A 213 -25.96 -7.35 14.83
C SER A 213 -26.80 -6.24 14.18
N SER A 214 -26.21 -5.04 14.04
CA SER A 214 -26.80 -3.97 13.22
C SER A 214 -27.01 -4.42 11.78
N TRP A 215 -26.06 -5.17 11.21
CA TRP A 215 -26.15 -5.71 9.86
C TRP A 215 -27.30 -6.70 9.69
N ALA A 216 -27.65 -7.51 10.70
CA ALA A 216 -28.82 -8.38 10.63
C ALA A 216 -30.13 -7.57 10.55
N LYS A 217 -30.25 -6.49 11.33
CA LYS A 217 -31.42 -5.59 11.26
C LYS A 217 -31.54 -4.93 9.87
N ILE A 218 -30.43 -4.41 9.34
CA ILE A 218 -30.41 -3.78 8.00
C ILE A 218 -30.71 -4.84 6.92
N SER A 219 -30.25 -6.08 7.10
CA SER A 219 -30.52 -7.19 6.17
C SER A 219 -32.01 -7.55 6.12
N ASP A 220 -32.71 -7.56 7.26
CA ASP A 220 -34.17 -7.78 7.33
C ASP A 220 -34.94 -6.71 6.53
N GLU A 221 -34.55 -5.44 6.67
CA GLU A 221 -35.13 -4.33 5.90
C GLU A 221 -34.90 -4.52 4.39
N ARG A 222 -33.71 -4.94 3.98
CA ARG A 222 -33.42 -5.24 2.57
C ARG A 222 -34.28 -6.37 2.02
N ILE A 223 -34.49 -7.43 2.79
CA ILE A 223 -35.32 -8.58 2.40
C ILE A 223 -36.78 -8.17 2.18
N LYS A 224 -37.34 -7.36 3.07
CA LYS A 224 -38.72 -6.82 2.92
C LYS A 224 -38.86 -6.00 1.65
N SER A 225 -37.89 -5.11 1.38
CA SER A 225 -37.88 -4.31 0.15
C SER A 225 -37.80 -5.15 -1.12
N LEU A 226 -37.09 -6.30 -1.11
CA LEU A 226 -37.05 -7.22 -2.25
C LEU A 226 -38.44 -7.84 -2.53
N GLN A 227 -39.19 -8.21 -1.49
CA GLN A 227 -40.53 -8.80 -1.63
C GLN A 227 -41.59 -7.81 -2.14
N GLU A 228 -41.45 -6.54 -1.79
CA GLU A 228 -42.36 -5.48 -2.24
C GLU A 228 -42.17 -5.14 -3.71
N GLY A 229 -40.94 -5.25 -4.24
CA GLY A 229 -40.65 -5.02 -5.66
C GLY A 229 -40.99 -6.20 -6.59
N GLU A 230 -41.31 -7.37 -6.04
CA GLU A 230 -41.76 -8.55 -6.78
C GLU A 230 -43.29 -8.57 -7.02
N LYS A 231 -44.05 -7.68 -6.36
CA LYS A 231 -45.50 -7.52 -6.52
C LYS A 231 -45.85 -6.49 -7.58
#